data_AF-A0A3S2HYX2-F1
#
_entry.id   AF-A0A3S2HYX2-F1
#
_cell.length_a   1.000
_cell.length_b   1.000
_cell.length_c   1.000
_cell.angle_alpha   90.00
_cell.angle_beta   90.00
_cell.angle_gamma   90.00
#
_symmetry.space_group_name_H-M   'P 1'
#
loop_
_entity.id
_entity.type
_entity.pdbx_description
1 polymer ?
#
loop_
_entity_poly.entity_id
_entity_poly.type
_entity_poly.pdbx_seq_one_letter_code
_entity_poly.pdbx_strand_id
1 'polypeptide(L)' 'FEKAGAHGFFAPGLGDEGLIETLCKAIALPVNIIALGHVPPRQRLAELGVARISHGPVPYRQMAEWLEAKARLAISG' A
#
# COMPACT_ATOMS: atom_id res chain seq x y z
N PHE A 1 -0.21 -20.82 -2.45
CA PHE A 1 -0.84 -19.83 -3.35
C PHE A 1 -0.35 -19.95 -4.78
N GLU A 2 0.96 -19.94 -5.02
CA GLU A 2 1.53 -20.17 -6.37
C GLU A 2 1.08 -21.48 -7.00
N LYS A 3 1.20 -22.61 -6.29
CA LYS A 3 0.71 -23.93 -6.75
C LYS A 3 -0.81 -23.97 -7.03
N ALA A 4 -1.56 -22.98 -6.54
CA ALA A 4 -2.99 -22.82 -6.79
C ALA A 4 -3.29 -21.82 -7.94
N GLY A 5 -2.26 -21.30 -8.63
CA GLY A 5 -2.40 -20.41 -9.79
C GLY A 5 -2.42 -18.91 -9.45
N ALA A 6 -1.98 -18.50 -8.25
CA ALA A 6 -1.88 -17.07 -7.94
C ALA A 6 -0.76 -16.40 -8.76
N HIS A 7 -1.00 -15.15 -9.21
CA HIS A 7 -0.04 -14.34 -9.99
C HIS A 7 0.70 -13.29 -9.14
N GLY A 8 0.41 -13.24 -7.84
CA GLY A 8 0.97 -12.25 -6.93
C GLY A 8 0.62 -12.60 -5.49
N PHE A 9 1.36 -12.01 -4.56
CA PHE A 9 1.14 -12.19 -3.13
C PHE A 9 0.91 -10.82 -2.48
N PHE A 10 -0.17 -10.69 -1.71
CA PHE A 10 -0.48 -9.43 -1.03
C PHE A 10 -0.31 -9.61 0.49
N ALA A 11 0.55 -8.80 1.10
CA ALA A 11 0.81 -8.80 2.54
C ALA A 11 0.35 -7.47 3.18
N PRO A 12 -0.97 -7.25 3.36
CA PRO A 12 -1.49 -6.04 3.98
C PRO A 12 -1.04 -5.91 5.44
N GLY A 13 -0.69 -4.70 5.87
CA GLY A 13 -0.28 -4.39 7.24
C GLY A 13 1.19 -4.66 7.56
N LEU A 14 1.90 -5.39 6.70
CA LEU A 14 3.34 -5.60 6.84
C LEU A 14 4.12 -4.30 6.52
N GLY A 15 4.82 -3.77 7.52
CA GLY A 15 5.65 -2.56 7.40
C GLY A 15 7.09 -2.71 7.90
N ASP A 16 7.46 -3.86 8.47
CA ASP A 16 8.83 -4.12 8.89
C ASP A 16 9.73 -4.41 7.68
N GLU A 17 10.82 -3.65 7.51
CA GLU A 17 11.69 -3.76 6.34
C GLU A 17 12.34 -5.14 6.20
N GLY A 18 12.82 -5.72 7.31
CA GLY A 18 13.50 -7.01 7.31
C GLY A 18 12.55 -8.15 6.93
N LEU A 19 11.32 -8.12 7.42
CA LEU A 19 10.27 -9.05 7.04
C LEU A 19 9.81 -8.85 5.59
N ILE A 20 9.73 -7.61 5.09
CA ILE A 20 9.41 -7.32 3.68
C ILE A 20 10.48 -7.91 2.77
N GLU A 21 11.76 -7.65 3.06
CA GLU A 21 12.87 -8.19 2.26
C GLU A 21 12.88 -9.72 2.29
N THR A 22 12.70 -10.30 3.48
CA THR A 22 12.62 -11.75 3.66
C THR A 22 11.50 -12.35 2.83
N LEU A 23 10.30 -11.74 2.87
CA LEU A 23 9.16 -12.18 2.07
C LEU A 23 9.45 -12.10 0.58
N CYS A 24 9.99 -10.98 0.08
CA CYS A 24 10.29 -10.79 -1.33
C CYS A 24 11.35 -11.78 -1.84
N LYS A 25 12.33 -12.16 -1.02
CA LYS A 25 13.33 -13.19 -1.34
C LYS A 25 12.78 -14.61 -1.28
N ALA A 26 11.80 -14.88 -0.41
CA ALA A 26 11.33 -16.24 -0.12
C ALA A 26 10.28 -16.76 -1.12
N ILE A 27 9.59 -15.89 -1.85
CA ILE A 27 8.51 -16.30 -2.75
C ILE A 27 8.79 -15.90 -4.20
N ALA A 28 8.38 -16.74 -5.16
CA ALA A 28 8.54 -16.45 -6.59
C ALA A 28 7.49 -15.46 -7.13
N LEU A 29 6.38 -15.27 -6.41
CA LEU A 29 5.30 -14.40 -6.82
C LEU A 29 5.63 -12.91 -6.58
N PRO A 30 5.24 -12.00 -7.49
CA PRO A 30 5.33 -10.56 -7.26
C PRO A 30 4.62 -10.13 -5.96
N VAL A 31 5.36 -9.51 -5.04
CA VAL A 31 4.82 -9.02 -3.76
C VAL A 31 4.15 -7.66 -3.95
N ASN A 32 2.92 -7.54 -3.42
CA ASN A 32 2.20 -6.30 -3.24
C ASN A 32 2.23 -5.90 -1.76
N ILE A 33 2.57 -4.63 -1.49
CA ILE A 33 2.45 -4.00 -0.16
C ILE A 33 1.48 -2.83 -0.27
N ILE A 34 0.65 -2.63 0.75
CA ILE A 34 -0.23 -1.47 0.85
C ILE A 34 0.50 -0.35 1.59
N ALA A 35 0.57 0.84 0.99
CA ALA A 35 1.12 2.03 1.60
C ALA A 35 0.24 2.46 2.77
N LEU A 36 0.84 2.54 3.95
CA LEU A 36 0.25 3.00 5.21
C LEU A 36 1.27 3.86 5.96
N GLY A 37 0.82 4.60 6.98
CA GLY A 37 1.70 5.54 7.69
C GLY A 37 2.94 4.91 8.35
N HIS A 38 2.88 3.63 8.70
CA HIS A 38 4.00 2.89 9.29
C HIS A 38 4.83 2.09 8.28
N VAL A 39 4.46 2.11 7.00
CA VAL A 39 5.13 1.34 5.94
C VAL A 39 6.22 2.20 5.31
N PRO A 40 7.39 1.63 4.95
CA PRO A 40 8.49 2.35 4.31
C PRO A 40 8.06 3.11 3.05
N PRO A 41 8.76 4.20 2.69
CA PRO A 41 8.43 4.98 1.49
C PRO A 41 8.62 4.16 0.22
N ARG A 42 7.93 4.56 -0.86
CA ARG A 42 7.91 3.87 -2.16
C ARG A 42 9.29 3.43 -2.66
N GLN A 43 10.27 4.33 -2.58
CA GLN A 43 11.63 4.06 -3.03
C GLN A 43 12.28 2.93 -2.23
N ARG A 44 12.12 2.95 -0.90
CA ARG A 44 12.64 1.91 -0.02
C ARG A 44 11.97 0.56 -0.26
N LEU A 45 10.65 0.53 -0.46
CA LEU A 45 9.94 -0.69 -0.83
C LEU A 45 10.46 -1.31 -2.14
N ALA A 46 10.76 -0.47 -3.14
CA ALA A 46 11.34 -0.93 -4.41
C ALA A 46 12.73 -1.56 -4.21
N GLU A 47 13.58 -0.95 -3.37
CA GLU A 47 14.90 -1.50 -3.00
C GLU A 47 14.78 -2.86 -2.29
N LEU A 48 13.75 -3.04 -1.47
CA LEU A 48 13.47 -4.30 -0.75
C LEU A 48 12.89 -5.41 -1.65
N GLY A 49 12.61 -5.13 -2.93
CA GLY A 49 12.09 -6.09 -3.91
C GLY A 49 10.56 -6.13 -4.04
N VAL A 50 9.84 -5.15 -3.49
CA VAL A 50 8.38 -5.06 -3.67
C VAL A 50 8.06 -4.73 -5.12
N ALA A 51 7.22 -5.56 -5.76
CA ALA A 51 6.86 -5.42 -7.17
C ALA A 51 5.64 -4.52 -7.41
N ARG A 52 4.76 -4.38 -6.42
CA ARG A 52 3.54 -3.56 -6.51
C ARG A 52 3.25 -2.84 -5.20
N ILE A 53 2.82 -1.58 -5.31
CA ILE A 53 2.39 -0.78 -4.17
C ILE A 53 0.94 -0.35 -4.39
N SER A 54 0.08 -0.67 -3.42
CA SER A 54 -1.34 -0.32 -3.41
C SER A 54 -1.61 0.73 -2.33
N HIS A 55 -2.74 1.45 -2.41
CA HIS A 55 -3.02 2.59 -1.50
C HIS A 55 -4.32 2.43 -0.70
N GLY A 56 -5.03 1.30 -0.88
CA GLY A 56 -6.30 1.02 -0.22
C GLY A 56 -7.30 2.19 -0.34
N PRO A 57 -8.07 2.48 0.73
CA PRO A 57 -9.05 3.56 0.72
C PRO A 57 -8.45 4.94 0.99
N VAL A 58 -7.14 5.06 1.24
CA VAL A 58 -6.53 6.31 1.73
C VAL A 58 -6.75 7.48 0.77
N PRO A 59 -6.51 7.36 -0.55
CA PRO A 59 -6.75 8.48 -1.47
C PRO A 59 -8.21 8.90 -1.52
N TYR A 60 -9.15 7.95 -1.44
CA TYR A 60 -10.59 8.24 -1.42
C TYR A 60 -11.00 8.99 -0.15
N ARG A 61 -10.51 8.58 1.02
CA ARG A 61 -10.79 9.26 2.29
C ARG A 61 -10.26 10.69 2.29
N GLN A 62 -9.05 10.90 1.79
CA GLN A 62 -8.46 12.24 1.64
C GLN A 62 -9.29 13.13 0.70
N MET A 63 -9.77 12.57 -0.42
CA MET A 63 -10.68 13.27 -1.33
C MET A 63 -11.99 13.65 -0.64
N ALA A 64 -12.59 12.73 0.12
CA ALA A 64 -13.84 12.98 0.83
C ALA A 64 -13.70 14.07 1.90
N GLU A 65 -12.63 14.02 2.70
CA GLU A 65 -12.29 15.06 3.69
C GLU A 65 -12.09 16.43 3.03
N TRP A 66 -11.36 16.47 1.91
CA TRP A 66 -11.16 17.70 1.15
C TRP A 66 -12.48 18.26 0.61
N LEU A 67 -13.32 17.41 0.04
CA LEU A 67 -14.61 17.82 -0.53
C LEU A 67 -15.54 18.37 0.56
N GLU A 68 -15.60 17.70 1.70
CA GLU A 68 -16.40 18.15 2.85
C GLU A 68 -15.94 19.53 3.31
N ALA A 69 -14.64 19.76 3.46
CA ALA A 69 -14.10 21.05 3.86
C ALA A 69 -14.48 22.16 2.86
N LYS A 70 -14.42 21.88 1.56
CA LYS A 70 -14.82 22.84 0.51
C LYS A 70 -16.33 23.12 0.53
N ALA A 71 -17.15 22.10 0.69
CA ALA A 71 -18.60 22.24 0.76
C ALA A 71 -19.03 23.08 1.98
N ARG A 72 -18.43 22.83 3.15
CA ARG A 72 -18.70 23.62 4.37
C ARG A 72 -18.38 25.09 4.17
N LEU A 73 -17.23 25.41 3.58
CA LEU A 73 -16.84 26.79 3.28
C LEU A 73 -17.80 27.48 2.30
N ALA A 74 -18.26 26.75 1.28
CA ALA A 74 -19.14 27.30 0.25
C ALA A 74 -20.57 27.60 0.75
N ILE A 75 -21.06 26.86 1.75
CA ILE A 75 -22.42 27.01 2.28
C ILE A 75 -22.48 27.93 3.52
N SER A 76 -21.35 28.10 4.23
CA SER A 76 -21.29 28.90 5.46
C SER A 76 -20.95 30.39 5.24
N GLY A 77 -20.65 30.80 4.01
CA GLY A 77 -20.45 32.20 3.62
C GLY A 77 -21.67 32.76 2.91
#